data_AF-A0A9X4MGN1-F1
#
_entry.id   AF-A0A9X4MGN1-F1
#
_cell.length_a   1.000
_cell.length_b   1.000
_cell.length_c   1.000
_cell.angle_alpha   90.00
_cell.angle_beta   90.00
_cell.angle_gamma   90.00
#
_symmetry.space_group_name_H-M   'P 1'
#
loop_
_entity.id
_entity.type
_entity.pdbx_description
1 polymer ?
#
loop_
_entity_poly.entity_id
_entity_poly.type
_entity_poly.pdbx_seq_one_letter_code
_entity_poly.pdbx_strand_id
1 'polypeptide(L)'
;MSESQQYYFVAASRKYLCEDEGKPLGETLSERRRNFEARNKEINFWLVEQPAFLEAPEMAGIKKQIPQPAAAIITTDPNTMRWLKLRLEFVVTGEFTAPSASIPQPLASLAIA
;
A
#
# COMPACT_ATOMS: atom_id res chain seq x y z
N MET A 1 18.25 17.24 -1.54
CA MET A 1 18.31 15.76 -1.59
C MET A 1 17.16 15.27 -0.73
N SER A 2 16.18 14.56 -1.30
CA SER A 2 15.07 14.04 -0.49
C SER A 2 15.61 12.99 0.46
N GLU A 3 15.31 13.13 1.75
CA GLU A 3 15.66 12.12 2.74
C GLU A 3 14.83 10.85 2.49
N SER A 4 15.50 9.70 2.60
CA SER A 4 14.86 8.39 2.47
C SER A 4 14.09 8.07 3.75
N GLN A 5 12.85 7.60 3.60
CA GLN A 5 11.95 7.25 4.69
C GLN A 5 11.53 5.78 4.61
N GLN A 6 11.20 5.19 5.76
CA GLN A 6 10.63 3.86 5.85
C GLN A 6 9.14 3.85 5.51
N TYR A 7 8.75 2.96 4.62
CA TYR A 7 7.37 2.65 4.26
C TYR A 7 7.04 1.21 4.64
N TYR A 8 5.79 1.01 5.00
CA TYR A 8 5.19 -0.28 5.32
C TYR A 8 4.04 -0.52 4.36
N PHE A 9 3.79 -1.76 3.98
CA PHE A 9 2.70 -2.06 3.07
C PHE A 9 1.96 -3.34 3.43
N VAL A 10 0.71 -3.37 2.96
CA VAL A 10 -0.10 -4.57 2.82
C VAL A 10 -0.44 -4.69 1.34
N ALA A 11 -0.10 -5.82 0.72
CA ALA A 11 -0.31 -6.06 -0.70
C ALA A 11 -1.10 -7.34 -0.95
N ALA A 12 -1.96 -7.29 -1.94
CA ALA A 12 -2.82 -8.39 -2.36
C ALA A 12 -3.18 -8.23 -3.85
N SER A 13 -4.01 -9.14 -4.37
CA SER A 13 -4.59 -8.92 -5.69
C SER A 13 -5.47 -7.66 -5.68
N ARG A 14 -5.47 -6.93 -6.79
CA ARG A 14 -6.35 -5.77 -7.01
C ARG A 14 -7.81 -6.17 -6.77
N LYS A 15 -8.22 -7.33 -7.28
CA LYS A 15 -9.57 -7.86 -7.09
C LYS A 15 -9.96 -7.90 -5.61
N TYR A 16 -9.09 -8.44 -4.76
CA TYR A 16 -9.36 -8.55 -3.33
C TYR A 16 -9.40 -7.18 -2.63
N LEU A 17 -8.48 -6.27 -2.96
CA LEU A 17 -8.39 -4.97 -2.29
C LEU A 17 -9.36 -3.90 -2.81
N CYS A 18 -9.78 -3.99 -4.06
CA CYS A 18 -10.50 -2.92 -4.77
C CYS A 18 -11.90 -3.29 -5.24
N GLU A 19 -12.22 -4.58 -5.42
CA GLU A 19 -13.53 -5.02 -5.96
C GLU A 19 -14.47 -5.52 -4.82
N ASP A 20 -15.59 -6.17 -5.15
CA ASP A 20 -16.75 -6.40 -4.27
C ASP A 20 -16.45 -7.06 -2.90
N GLU A 21 -15.36 -7.82 -2.75
CA GLU A 21 -14.88 -8.35 -1.44
C GLU A 21 -14.21 -7.27 -0.56
N GLY A 22 -13.69 -6.20 -1.17
CA GLY A 22 -13.01 -5.06 -0.55
C GLY A 22 -13.88 -3.82 -0.36
N LYS A 23 -15.17 -3.82 -0.69
CA LYS A 23 -16.09 -2.71 -0.41
C LYS A 23 -16.04 -2.22 1.06
N PRO A 24 -16.03 -3.11 2.08
CA PRO A 24 -15.85 -2.68 3.47
C PRO A 24 -14.53 -1.94 3.70
N LEU A 25 -13.47 -2.34 2.99
CA LEU A 25 -12.14 -1.73 3.10
C LEU A 25 -12.13 -0.34 2.45
N GLY A 26 -12.70 -0.19 1.25
CA GLY A 26 -12.79 1.09 0.56
C GLY A 26 -13.55 2.15 1.37
N GLU A 27 -14.69 1.78 1.97
CA GLU A 27 -15.44 2.65 2.86
C GLU A 27 -14.63 3.01 4.12
N THR A 28 -14.00 2.01 4.75
CA THR A 28 -13.18 2.23 5.94
C THR A 28 -11.99 3.17 5.68
N LEU A 29 -11.30 3.02 4.54
CA LEU A 29 -10.21 3.91 4.15
C LEU A 29 -10.70 5.33 3.84
N SER A 30 -11.86 5.44 3.20
CA SER A 30 -12.49 6.73 2.90
C SER A 30 -12.89 7.48 4.18
N GLU A 31 -13.51 6.78 5.13
CA GLU A 31 -13.88 7.35 6.42
C GLU A 31 -12.65 7.72 7.26
N ARG A 32 -11.60 6.89 7.23
CA ARG A 32 -10.33 7.22 7.87
C ARG A 32 -9.70 8.48 7.27
N ARG A 33 -9.75 8.66 5.94
CA ARG A 33 -9.26 9.87 5.27
C ARG A 33 -10.04 11.10 5.74
N ARG A 34 -11.37 11.03 5.76
CA ARG A 34 -12.23 12.10 6.29
C ARG A 34 -11.90 12.44 7.75
N ASN A 35 -11.62 11.45 8.59
CA ASN A 35 -11.22 11.68 9.98
C ASN A 35 -9.88 12.44 10.09
N PHE A 36 -8.92 12.15 9.22
CA PHE A 36 -7.64 12.86 9.18
C PHE A 36 -7.84 14.32 8.74
N GLU A 37 -8.60 14.53 7.66
CA GLU A 37 -8.96 15.86 7.16
C GLU A 37 -9.68 16.69 8.23
N ALA A 38 -10.71 16.14 8.86
CA ALA A 38 -11.48 16.80 9.92
C ALA A 38 -10.64 17.18 11.15
N ARG A 39 -9.48 16.52 11.33
CA ARG A 39 -8.55 16.75 12.46
C ARG A 39 -7.29 17.50 12.05
N ASN A 40 -7.21 18.02 10.83
CA ASN A 40 -6.01 18.65 10.26
C ASN A 40 -4.75 17.78 10.41
N LYS A 41 -4.89 16.47 10.20
CA LYS A 41 -3.76 15.52 10.23
C LYS A 41 -3.29 15.21 8.84
N GLU A 42 -1.98 15.11 8.66
CA GLU A 42 -1.37 14.66 7.40
C GLU A 42 -1.73 13.20 7.12
N ILE A 43 -2.18 12.93 5.89
CA ILE A 43 -2.47 11.58 5.43
C ILE A 43 -1.15 10.82 5.31
N ASN A 44 -1.10 9.67 5.96
CA ASN A 44 0.08 8.82 6.01
C ASN A 44 -0.18 7.41 5.46
N PHE A 45 -1.24 7.24 4.67
CA PHE A 45 -1.60 5.96 4.04
C PHE A 45 -2.25 6.17 2.66
N TRP A 46 -1.96 5.27 1.72
CA TRP A 46 -2.38 5.39 0.32
C TRP A 46 -2.70 4.01 -0.26
N LEU A 47 -3.82 3.90 -0.99
CA LEU A 47 -4.12 2.75 -1.84
C LEU A 47 -3.49 3.00 -3.22
N VAL A 48 -2.64 2.09 -3.66
CA VAL A 48 -1.93 2.15 -4.95
C VAL A 48 -2.20 0.87 -5.73
N GLU A 49 -2.84 1.01 -6.89
CA GLU A 49 -3.01 -0.08 -7.84
C GLU A 49 -1.71 -0.29 -8.64
N GLN A 50 -1.36 -1.55 -8.93
CA GLN A 50 -0.12 -1.93 -9.63
C GLN A 50 1.12 -1.15 -9.16
N PRO A 51 1.47 -1.22 -7.87
CA PRO A 51 2.48 -0.35 -7.30
C PRO A 51 3.87 -0.65 -7.89
N ALA A 52 4.54 0.39 -8.39
CA ALA A 52 5.82 0.26 -9.08
C ALA A 52 6.94 -0.30 -8.19
N PHE A 53 6.87 -0.10 -6.87
CA PHE A 53 7.85 -0.65 -5.94
C PHE A 53 7.90 -2.19 -5.97
N LEU A 54 6.82 -2.88 -6.37
CA LEU A 54 6.83 -4.35 -6.51
C LEU A 54 7.71 -4.82 -7.66
N GLU A 55 8.08 -3.94 -8.61
CA GLU A 55 9.04 -4.25 -9.68
C GLU A 55 10.50 -4.19 -9.21
N ALA A 56 10.77 -3.66 -8.01
CA ALA A 56 12.13 -3.62 -7.48
C ALA A 56 12.68 -5.04 -7.28
N PRO A 57 13.98 -5.28 -7.55
CA PRO A 57 14.59 -6.61 -7.40
C PRO A 57 14.38 -7.22 -6.00
N GLU A 58 14.48 -6.40 -4.95
CA GLU A 58 14.26 -6.80 -3.57
C GLU A 58 12.80 -7.24 -3.27
N MET A 59 11.84 -6.85 -4.09
CA MET A 59 10.41 -7.19 -3.95
C MET A 59 10.00 -8.40 -4.79
N ALA A 60 10.90 -8.96 -5.62
CA ALA A 60 10.58 -10.05 -6.54
C ALA A 60 9.99 -11.29 -5.84
N GLY A 61 10.47 -11.63 -4.64
CA GLY A 61 9.94 -12.74 -3.85
C GLY A 61 8.53 -12.48 -3.32
N ILE A 62 8.20 -11.23 -2.99
CA ILE A 62 6.88 -10.81 -2.53
C ILE A 62 5.90 -10.76 -3.70
N LYS A 63 6.31 -10.16 -4.83
CA LYS A 63 5.48 -10.06 -6.04
C LYS A 63 4.99 -11.43 -6.53
N LYS A 64 5.83 -12.46 -6.45
CA LYS A 64 5.47 -13.85 -6.83
C LYS A 64 4.39 -14.49 -5.97
N GLN A 65 4.19 -14.02 -4.74
CA GLN A 65 3.17 -14.54 -3.83
C GLN A 65 1.79 -13.92 -4.09
N ILE A 66 1.73 -12.84 -4.84
CA ILE A 66 0.52 -12.04 -5.02
C ILE A 66 -0.09 -12.32 -6.40
N PRO A 67 -1.37 -12.73 -6.48
CA PRO A 67 -2.07 -12.83 -7.76
C PRO A 67 -2.13 -11.47 -8.45
N GLN A 68 -1.81 -11.45 -9.75
CA GLN A 68 -1.75 -10.22 -10.55
C GLN A 68 -3.08 -9.96 -11.27
N PRO A 69 -3.47 -8.69 -11.49
CA PRO A 69 -2.76 -7.47 -11.10
C PRO A 69 -2.80 -7.23 -9.59
N ALA A 70 -1.69 -6.76 -9.02
CA ALA A 70 -1.58 -6.46 -7.59
C ALA A 70 -2.09 -5.05 -7.25
N ALA A 71 -2.46 -4.85 -5.98
CA ALA A 71 -2.64 -3.55 -5.35
C ALA A 71 -1.99 -3.57 -3.97
N ALA A 72 -1.66 -2.40 -3.43
CA ALA A 72 -1.11 -2.26 -2.10
C ALA A 72 -1.69 -1.06 -1.36
N ILE A 73 -1.86 -1.22 -0.05
CA ILE A 73 -2.01 -0.10 0.88
C ILE A 73 -0.65 0.17 1.50
N ILE A 74 -0.11 1.36 1.23
CA ILE A 74 1.21 1.81 1.67
C ILE A 74 1.00 2.82 2.80
N THR A 75 1.85 2.80 3.83
CA THR A 75 1.79 3.73 4.96
C THR A 75 3.17 3.99 5.55
N THR A 76 3.37 5.15 6.17
CA THR A 76 4.58 5.45 6.96
C THR A 76 4.43 5.09 8.45
N ASP A 77 3.27 4.56 8.86
CA ASP A 77 3.00 4.12 10.22
C ASP A 77 2.87 2.59 10.32
N PRO A 78 3.77 1.89 11.02
CA PRO A 78 3.73 0.44 11.15
C PRO A 78 2.48 -0.07 11.88
N ASN A 79 1.86 0.75 12.74
CA ASN A 79 0.63 0.36 13.43
C ASN A 79 -0.54 0.26 12.45
N THR A 80 -0.58 1.16 11.45
CA THR A 80 -1.58 1.12 10.38
C THR A 80 -1.44 -0.15 9.54
N MET A 81 -0.21 -0.56 9.19
CA MET A 81 0.04 -1.84 8.51
C MET A 81 -0.44 -3.04 9.34
N ARG A 82 -0.07 -3.10 10.63
CA ARG A 82 -0.49 -4.19 11.54
C ARG A 82 -2.01 -4.26 11.67
N TRP A 83 -2.65 -3.11 11.82
CA TRP A 83 -4.11 -2.99 11.92
C TRP A 83 -4.83 -3.49 10.66
N LEU A 84 -4.26 -3.24 9.47
CA LEU A 84 -4.76 -3.76 8.19
C LEU A 84 -4.57 -5.28 8.11
N LYS A 85 -3.39 -5.80 8.50
CA LYS A 85 -3.13 -7.25 8.49
C LYS A 85 -4.08 -8.05 9.37
N LEU A 86 -4.57 -7.50 10.47
CA LEU A 86 -5.56 -8.15 11.34
C LEU A 86 -6.97 -8.23 10.72
N ARG A 87 -7.27 -7.40 9.71
CA ARG A 87 -8.58 -7.35 9.02
C ARG A 87 -8.57 -8.06 7.68
N LEU A 88 -7.40 -8.16 7.07
CA LEU A 88 -7.22 -8.69 5.74
C LEU A 88 -6.46 -10.01 5.83
N GLU A 89 -7.16 -11.09 5.56
CA GLU A 89 -6.63 -12.45 5.71
C GLU A 89 -5.60 -12.76 4.62
N PHE A 90 -5.99 -12.54 3.35
CA PHE A 90 -5.24 -12.95 2.15
C PHE A 90 -4.29 -11.87 1.63
N VAL A 91 -3.43 -11.37 2.53
CA VAL A 91 -2.48 -10.30 2.21
C VAL A 91 -1.07 -10.63 2.65
N VAL A 92 -0.11 -10.15 1.86
CA VAL A 92 1.32 -10.13 2.20
C VAL A 92 1.66 -8.76 2.79
N THR A 93 2.57 -8.73 3.76
CA THR A 93 3.06 -7.49 4.35
C THR A 93 4.56 -7.38 4.18
N GLY A 94 5.06 -6.16 4.15
CA GLY A 94 6.48 -5.89 4.10
C GLY A 94 6.77 -4.43 4.34
N GLU A 95 8.04 -4.09 4.18
CA GLU A 95 8.54 -2.75 4.37
C GLU A 95 9.66 -2.47 3.36
N PHE A 96 9.88 -1.20 3.07
CA PHE A 96 10.96 -0.76 2.20
C PHE A 96 11.35 0.68 2.53
N THR A 97 12.55 1.06 2.14
CA THR A 97 13.04 2.43 2.28
C THR A 97 13.03 3.12 0.92
N ALA A 98 12.48 4.33 0.84
CA ALA A 98 12.41 5.10 -0.39
C ALA A 98 12.41 6.62 -0.11
N PRO A 99 12.89 7.48 -1.02
CA PRO A 99 13.43 7.15 -2.35
C PRO A 99 14.74 6.35 -2.28
N SER A 100 14.90 5.37 -3.18
CA SER A 100 16.12 4.57 -3.36
C SER A 100 16.42 4.38 -4.86
N ALA A 101 17.57 3.79 -5.20
CA ALA A 101 17.93 3.52 -6.60
C ALA A 101 16.93 2.58 -7.30
N SER A 102 16.43 1.56 -6.59
CA SER A 102 15.45 0.61 -7.11
C SER A 102 14.00 1.11 -6.99
N ILE A 103 13.72 1.96 -5.98
CA ILE A 103 12.38 2.49 -5.68
C ILE A 103 12.45 4.02 -5.61
N PRO A 104 12.50 4.71 -6.75
CA PRO A 104 12.63 6.17 -6.77
C PRO A 104 11.35 6.88 -6.28
N GLN A 105 10.19 6.26 -6.49
CA GLN A 105 8.89 6.82 -6.13
C GLN A 105 8.09 5.77 -5.33
N PRO A 106 7.94 5.94 -4.00
CA PRO A 106 7.31 4.93 -3.14
C PRO A 106 5.84 4.66 -3.49
N LEU A 107 5.12 5.67 -3.99
CA LEU A 107 3.68 5.64 -4.24
C LEU A 107 3.33 5.57 -5.73
N ALA A 108 4.30 5.32 -6.61
CA ALA A 108 4.06 5.26 -8.05
C ALA A 108 3.17 4.06 -8.43
N SER A 109 2.22 4.31 -9.32
CA SER A 109 1.33 3.32 -9.91
C SER A 109 1.73 3.05 -11.36
N LEU A 110 1.68 1.78 -11.77
CA LEU A 110 1.85 1.35 -13.16
C LEU A 110 0.52 1.06 -13.86
N ALA A 111 -0.61 1.24 -13.17
CA ALA A 111 -1.92 1.05 -13.76
C ALA A 111 -2.15 2.10 -14.87
N ILE A 112 -2.61 1.64 -16.03
CA ILE A 112 -3.04 2.52 -17.12
C ILE A 112 -4.41 3.09 -16.74
N ALA A 113 -4.54 4.42 -16.78
CA ALA A 113 -5.76 5.15 -16.46
C ALA A 113 -6.87 4.93 -17.51
#